data_AF-A0A2V7S863-F1
#
_entry.id   AF-A0A2V7S863-F1
#
_cell.length_a   1.000
_cell.length_b   1.000
_cell.length_c   1.000
_cell.angle_alpha   90.00
_cell.angle_beta   90.00
_cell.angle_gamma   90.00
#
_symmetry.space_group_name_H-M   'P 1'
#
loop_
_entity.id
_entity.type
_entity.pdbx_description
1 polymer ?
#
loop_
_entity_poly.entity_id
_entity_poly.type
_entity_poly.pdbx_seq_one_letter_code
_entity_poly.pdbx_strand_id
1 'polypeptide(L)'
;MAQVDSDHTDYRFPVAAALSPSFTDGSVSVKCKPVSGHVDQACGLAFRYQDENNYYLTRANALEDNVRFYYVKSGRRIQLANWSGKVPSGAWHELRVECQGDHVEVYWDGTKRIDAHDRTFSGPGRVGVWTKADSYTLFDDLIARPRGS
;
A
#
# COMPACT_ATOMS: atom_id res chain seq x y z
N MET A 1 -2.97 6.82 13.16
CA MET A 1 -4.44 6.63 13.02
C MET A 1 -4.76 5.17 13.30
N ALA A 2 -5.84 4.85 14.02
CA ALA A 2 -6.27 3.48 14.26
C ALA A 2 -7.63 3.26 13.60
N GLN A 3 -7.71 2.26 12.72
CA GLN A 3 -8.96 1.83 12.13
C GLN A 3 -9.57 0.76 13.06
N VAL A 4 -10.81 0.98 13.47
CA VAL A 4 -11.60 0.09 14.33
C VAL A 4 -12.92 -0.17 13.61
N ASP A 5 -12.92 -1.14 12.70
CA ASP A 5 -14.16 -1.72 12.20
C ASP A 5 -13.92 -3.21 11.94
N SER A 6 -14.69 -4.06 12.63
CA SER A 6 -14.52 -5.51 12.71
C SER A 6 -15.74 -6.20 12.11
N ASP A 7 -16.03 -5.91 10.84
CA ASP A 7 -17.11 -6.56 10.09
C ASP A 7 -16.52 -7.70 9.24
N HIS A 8 -17.01 -8.93 9.47
CA HIS A 8 -16.52 -10.21 8.92
C HIS A 8 -16.83 -10.41 7.43
N THR A 9 -16.96 -9.34 6.65
CA THR A 9 -17.32 -9.42 5.23
C THR A 9 -16.11 -9.08 4.35
N ASP A 10 -15.62 -10.09 3.65
CA ASP A 10 -14.28 -10.25 3.03
C ASP A 10 -13.90 -9.28 1.88
N TYR A 11 -14.64 -8.19 1.67
CA TYR A 11 -14.46 -7.26 0.56
C TYR A 11 -14.70 -5.78 0.92
N ARG A 12 -14.37 -5.35 2.15
CA ARG A 12 -14.13 -3.93 2.43
C ARG A 12 -12.64 -3.65 2.41
N PHE A 13 -12.26 -2.67 1.59
CA PHE A 13 -10.92 -2.11 1.52
C PHE A 13 -10.96 -0.69 2.10
N PRO A 14 -10.89 -0.55 3.43
CA PRO A 14 -10.83 0.76 4.02
C PRO A 14 -9.51 1.43 3.62
N VAL A 15 -9.64 2.42 2.74
CA VAL A 15 -8.55 3.31 2.33
C VAL A 15 -8.69 4.58 3.13
N ALA A 16 -7.71 4.86 4.00
CA ALA A 16 -7.56 6.19 4.56
C ALA A 16 -6.67 6.99 3.61
N ALA A 17 -7.28 7.60 2.61
CA ALA A 17 -6.59 8.48 1.67
C ALA A 17 -6.31 9.84 2.33
N ALA A 18 -5.06 10.30 2.29
CA ALA A 18 -4.74 11.69 2.55
C ALA A 18 -5.24 12.52 1.35
N LEU A 19 -6.02 13.56 1.61
CA LEU A 19 -6.60 14.41 0.56
C LEU A 19 -5.53 15.18 -0.24
N SER A 20 -4.29 15.26 0.26
CA SER A 20 -3.13 15.90 -0.39
C SER A 20 -1.82 15.32 0.17
N PRO A 21 -0.72 15.29 -0.60
CA PRO A 21 -0.56 15.78 -1.98
C PRO A 21 -1.07 14.79 -3.05
N SER A 22 -1.36 15.31 -4.24
CA SER A 22 -1.61 14.54 -5.46
C SER A 22 -0.46 14.74 -6.44
N PHE A 23 0.14 13.66 -6.93
CA PHE A 23 1.32 13.73 -7.81
C PHE A 23 1.47 12.48 -8.69
N THR A 24 2.28 12.58 -9.74
CA THR A 24 2.63 11.46 -10.63
C THR A 24 3.87 10.71 -10.13
N ASP A 25 4.94 11.46 -9.85
CA ASP A 25 6.27 10.94 -9.54
C ASP A 25 6.73 11.44 -8.17
N GLY A 26 7.45 10.59 -7.45
CA GLY A 26 7.83 10.86 -6.07
C GLY A 26 7.91 9.60 -5.23
N SER A 27 8.01 9.79 -3.92
CA SER A 27 8.00 8.70 -2.96
C SER A 27 6.88 8.81 -1.96
N VAL A 28 6.40 7.65 -1.52
CA VAL A 28 5.46 7.54 -0.40
C VAL A 28 6.00 6.48 0.54
N SER A 29 6.09 6.81 1.82
CA SER A 29 6.45 5.87 2.88
C SER A 29 5.43 5.91 4.00
N VAL A 30 5.30 4.80 4.70
CA VAL A 30 4.53 4.74 5.94
C VAL A 30 5.21 3.80 6.92
N LYS A 31 5.17 4.14 8.20
CA LYS A 31 5.46 3.17 9.27
C LYS A 31 4.19 2.44 9.63
N CYS A 32 4.30 1.12 9.75
CA CYS A 32 3.16 0.31 10.14
C CYS A 32 3.56 -0.82 11.06
N LYS A 33 2.60 -1.21 11.91
CA LYS A 33 2.72 -2.33 12.83
C LYS A 33 1.51 -3.23 12.64
N PRO A 34 1.64 -4.33 11.88
CA PRO A 34 0.58 -5.33 11.77
C PRO A 34 0.42 -6.02 13.13
N VAL A 35 -0.71 -5.85 13.81
CA VAL A 35 -0.90 -6.33 15.19
C VAL A 35 -1.66 -7.65 15.22
N SER A 36 -2.79 -7.74 14.52
CA SER A 36 -3.62 -8.95 14.45
C SER A 36 -4.51 -8.99 13.22
N GLY A 37 -5.17 -10.12 13.01
CA GLY A 37 -6.11 -10.39 11.92
C GLY A 37 -6.05 -11.88 11.57
N HIS A 38 -7.18 -12.48 11.23
CA HIS A 38 -7.26 -13.91 10.92
C HIS A 38 -7.29 -14.16 9.41
N VAL A 39 -7.94 -13.28 8.65
CA VAL A 39 -8.03 -13.38 7.19
C VAL A 39 -6.86 -12.67 6.53
N ASP A 40 -6.51 -11.49 7.06
CA ASP A 40 -5.37 -10.71 6.59
C ASP A 40 -4.73 -9.99 7.77
N GLN A 41 -3.42 -9.84 7.73
CA GLN A 41 -2.67 -9.02 8.67
C GLN A 41 -1.77 -8.08 7.89
N ALA A 42 -2.42 -7.12 7.24
CA ALA A 42 -1.85 -6.29 6.19
C ALA A 42 -1.47 -4.89 6.65
N CYS A 43 -0.31 -4.45 6.16
CA CYS A 43 0.05 -3.05 6.03
C CYS A 43 0.09 -2.70 4.54
N GLY A 44 -0.73 -1.75 4.11
CA GLY A 44 -0.81 -1.34 2.72
C GLY A 44 -0.64 0.15 2.50
N LEU A 45 -0.16 0.48 1.30
CA LEU A 45 -0.01 1.84 0.80
C LEU A 45 -0.67 1.93 -0.56
N ALA A 46 -1.61 2.87 -0.69
CA ALA A 46 -2.25 3.22 -1.95
C ALA A 46 -1.63 4.50 -2.52
N PHE A 47 -1.37 4.51 -3.83
CA PHE A 47 -0.77 5.65 -4.52
C PHE A 47 -1.31 5.77 -5.96
N ARG A 48 -1.13 6.95 -6.57
CA ARG A 48 -1.89 7.36 -7.76
C ARG A 48 -3.40 7.09 -7.60
N TYR A 49 -3.91 7.32 -6.39
CA TYR A 49 -5.29 7.06 -6.04
C TYR A 49 -6.20 8.11 -6.67
N GLN A 50 -7.07 7.69 -7.58
CA GLN A 50 -8.06 8.55 -8.24
C GLN A 50 -9.38 8.47 -7.49
N ASP A 51 -9.86 7.25 -7.25
CA ASP A 51 -11.08 6.89 -6.53
C ASP A 51 -10.97 5.45 -5.97
N GLU A 52 -12.02 4.97 -5.30
CA GLU A 52 -12.06 3.64 -4.66
C GLU A 52 -11.97 2.45 -5.63
N ASN A 53 -12.04 2.72 -6.94
CA ASN A 53 -11.99 1.73 -8.00
C ASN A 53 -10.72 1.84 -8.85
N ASN A 54 -9.89 2.88 -8.67
CA ASN A 54 -8.77 3.22 -9.54
C ASN A 54 -7.54 3.72 -8.76
N TYR A 55 -6.60 2.82 -8.46
CA TYR A 55 -5.37 3.12 -7.72
C TYR A 55 -4.31 2.01 -7.85
N TYR A 56 -3.05 2.34 -7.55
CA TYR A 56 -2.03 1.35 -7.26
C TYR A 56 -1.99 1.01 -5.78
N LEU A 57 -1.62 -0.23 -5.45
CA LEU A 57 -1.54 -0.75 -4.08
C LEU A 57 -0.30 -1.60 -3.89
N THR A 58 0.47 -1.34 -2.84
CA THR A 58 1.42 -2.32 -2.30
C THR A 58 1.00 -2.75 -0.90
N ARG A 59 1.16 -4.04 -0.58
CA ARG A 59 0.73 -4.65 0.68
C ARG A 59 1.81 -5.58 1.22
N ALA A 60 2.28 -5.33 2.43
CA ALA A 60 3.00 -6.30 3.25
C ALA A 60 2.00 -7.07 4.12
N ASN A 61 2.07 -8.40 4.14
CA ASN A 61 1.16 -9.25 4.91
C ASN A 61 1.96 -10.23 5.78
N ALA A 62 1.69 -10.20 7.09
CA ALA A 62 2.39 -11.00 8.10
C ALA A 62 1.92 -12.47 8.19
N LEU A 63 0.69 -12.79 7.77
CA LEU A 63 0.18 -14.16 7.71
C LEU A 63 0.72 -14.91 6.49
N GLU A 64 0.79 -14.23 5.35
CA GLU A 64 1.22 -14.83 4.09
C GLU A 64 2.72 -14.66 3.81
N ASP A 65 3.46 -13.98 4.69
CA ASP A 65 4.89 -13.68 4.55
C ASP A 65 5.26 -13.18 3.13
N ASN A 66 4.60 -12.09 2.72
CA ASN A 66 4.85 -11.48 1.42
C ASN A 66 4.67 -9.97 1.38
N VAL A 67 5.31 -9.37 0.37
CA VAL A 67 5.00 -8.04 -0.13
C VAL A 67 4.49 -8.19 -1.56
N ARG A 68 3.35 -7.59 -1.87
CA ARG A 68 2.74 -7.66 -3.20
C ARG A 68 2.39 -6.30 -3.73
N PHE A 69 2.60 -6.12 -5.02
CA PHE A 69 2.24 -4.92 -5.76
C PHE A 69 1.09 -5.23 -6.73
N TYR A 70 0.09 -4.36 -6.74
CA TYR A 70 -1.15 -4.47 -7.49
C TYR A 70 -1.51 -3.14 -8.15
N TYR A 71 -2.38 -3.22 -9.17
CA TYR A 71 -3.32 -2.15 -9.47
C TYR A 71 -4.76 -2.60 -9.16
N VAL A 72 -5.63 -1.63 -8.89
CA VAL A 72 -7.08 -1.78 -8.90
C VAL A 72 -7.61 -0.85 -9.98
N LYS A 73 -8.28 -1.40 -11.00
CA LYS A 73 -8.87 -0.62 -12.09
C LYS A 73 -10.31 -1.06 -12.30
N SER A 74 -11.23 -0.09 -12.30
CA SER A 74 -12.67 -0.36 -12.34
C SER A 74 -13.10 -1.37 -11.27
N GLY A 75 -12.53 -1.26 -10.07
CA GLY A 75 -12.82 -2.13 -8.92
C GLY A 75 -12.14 -3.50 -8.99
N ARG A 76 -11.48 -3.84 -10.11
CA ARG A 76 -10.79 -5.13 -10.29
C ARG A 76 -9.33 -5.02 -9.91
N ARG A 77 -8.91 -5.80 -8.91
CA ARG A 77 -7.51 -5.91 -8.48
C ARG A 77 -6.72 -6.91 -9.31
N ILE A 78 -5.55 -6.52 -9.81
CA ILE A 78 -4.60 -7.36 -10.55
C ILE A 78 -3.22 -7.23 -9.91
N GLN A 79 -2.59 -8.38 -9.67
CA GLN A 79 -1.22 -8.43 -9.14
C GLN A 79 -0.23 -8.17 -10.27
N LEU A 80 0.72 -7.27 -10.03
CA LEU A 80 1.80 -6.92 -10.95
C LEU A 80 3.10 -7.62 -10.58
N ALA A 81 3.42 -7.67 -9.28
CA ALA A 81 4.66 -8.25 -8.78
C ALA A 81 4.53 -8.72 -7.33
N ASN A 82 5.48 -9.54 -6.89
CA ASN A 82 5.52 -10.08 -5.54
C ASN A 82 6.95 -10.31 -5.07
N TRP A 83 7.12 -10.29 -3.75
CA TRP A 83 8.27 -10.82 -3.03
C TRP A 83 7.76 -11.68 -1.88
N SER A 84 8.35 -12.86 -1.70
CA SER A 84 8.07 -13.75 -0.57
C SER A 84 9.22 -13.72 0.42
N GLY A 85 8.87 -13.58 1.69
CA GLY A 85 9.81 -13.53 2.80
C GLY A 85 9.16 -13.02 4.07
N LYS A 86 9.81 -13.23 5.21
CA LYS A 86 9.22 -12.97 6.52
C LYS A 86 8.75 -11.52 6.65
N VAL A 87 7.50 -11.34 7.04
CA VAL A 87 6.92 -10.07 7.48
C VAL A 87 6.56 -10.23 8.96
N PRO A 88 7.41 -9.75 9.89
CA PRO A 88 7.12 -9.90 11.32
C PRO A 88 5.84 -9.15 11.73
N SER A 89 5.03 -9.78 12.58
CA SER A 89 3.92 -9.10 13.24
C SER A 89 4.37 -8.48 14.57
N GLY A 90 3.59 -7.53 15.09
CA GLY A 90 3.82 -6.97 16.41
C GLY A 90 5.06 -6.07 16.52
N ALA A 91 5.69 -5.71 15.40
CA ALA A 91 6.81 -4.77 15.31
C ALA A 91 6.54 -3.66 14.30
N TRP A 92 7.22 -2.51 14.47
CA TRP A 92 7.15 -1.41 13.51
C TRP A 92 8.07 -1.67 12.32
N HIS A 93 7.53 -1.47 11.13
CA HIS A 93 8.21 -1.65 9.85
C HIS A 93 7.99 -0.44 8.95
N GLU A 94 8.86 -0.26 7.96
CA GLU A 94 8.68 0.73 6.90
C GLU A 94 8.29 0.06 5.58
N LEU A 95 7.17 0.52 5.01
CA LEU A 95 6.78 0.22 3.63
C LEU A 95 6.91 1.50 2.81
N ARG A 96 7.70 1.46 1.73
CA ARG A 96 7.96 2.61 0.87
C ARG A 96 7.81 2.25 -0.60
N VAL A 97 7.27 3.19 -1.37
CA VAL A 97 7.20 3.13 -2.83
C VAL A 97 7.95 4.33 -3.40
N GLU A 98 8.76 4.09 -4.44
CA GLU A 98 9.29 5.11 -5.34
C GLU A 98 8.62 4.95 -6.71
N CYS A 99 8.10 6.05 -7.25
CA CYS A 99 7.46 6.08 -8.57
C CYS A 99 8.15 7.11 -9.47
N GLN A 100 8.48 6.69 -10.70
CA GLN A 100 8.98 7.57 -11.75
C GLN A 100 8.44 7.12 -13.11
N GLY A 101 7.50 7.87 -13.68
CA GLY A 101 6.84 7.50 -14.93
C GLY A 101 6.06 6.20 -14.79
N ASP A 102 6.47 5.15 -15.50
CA ASP A 102 5.89 3.80 -15.36
C ASP A 102 6.68 2.89 -14.42
N HIS A 103 7.84 3.34 -13.92
CA HIS A 103 8.71 2.56 -13.05
C HIS A 103 8.28 2.71 -11.59
N VAL A 104 8.11 1.57 -10.92
CA VAL A 104 7.70 1.46 -9.52
C VAL A 104 8.65 0.53 -8.79
N GLU A 105 9.26 1.04 -7.72
CA GLU A 105 10.05 0.25 -6.79
C GLU A 105 9.36 0.19 -5.42
N VAL A 106 9.29 -1.00 -4.83
CA VAL A 106 8.76 -1.19 -3.47
C VAL A 106 9.88 -1.65 -2.55
N TYR A 107 9.99 -0.96 -1.42
CA TYR A 107 10.95 -1.21 -0.36
C TYR A 107 10.23 -1.70 0.89
N TRP A 108 10.80 -2.72 1.52
CA TRP A 108 10.40 -3.23 2.83
C TRP A 108 11.60 -3.18 3.76
N ASP A 109 11.48 -2.43 4.86
CA ASP A 109 12.56 -2.15 5.82
C ASP A 109 13.85 -1.72 5.12
N GLY A 110 13.73 -0.73 4.23
CA GLY A 110 14.85 -0.14 3.47
C GLY A 110 15.41 -1.02 2.33
N THR A 111 15.01 -2.29 2.24
CA THR A 111 15.48 -3.19 1.18
C THR A 111 14.53 -3.19 -0.01
N LYS A 112 15.03 -2.97 -1.23
CA LYS A 112 14.23 -3.11 -2.45
C LYS A 112 13.75 -4.55 -2.60
N ARG A 113 12.43 -4.76 -2.64
CA ARG A 113 11.80 -6.08 -2.78
C ARG A 113 11.12 -6.28 -4.13
N ILE A 114 10.62 -5.20 -4.72
CA ILE A 114 9.95 -5.20 -6.02
C ILE A 114 10.52 -4.09 -6.88
N ASP A 115 10.68 -4.38 -8.16
CA ASP A 115 11.10 -3.48 -9.23
C ASP A 115 10.23 -3.85 -10.45
N ALA A 116 9.32 -2.96 -10.84
CA ALA A 116 8.29 -3.26 -11.83
C ALA A 116 7.98 -2.04 -12.70
N HIS A 117 7.48 -2.30 -13.92
CA HIS A 117 6.95 -1.26 -14.80
C HIS A 117 5.47 -1.49 -15.07
N ASP A 118 4.64 -0.46 -14.94
CA ASP A 118 3.22 -0.50 -15.28
C ASP A 118 2.70 0.89 -15.72
N ARG A 119 1.87 0.92 -16.77
CA ARG A 119 1.34 2.14 -17.40
C ARG A 119 -0.16 2.35 -17.16
N THR A 120 -0.77 1.58 -16.26
CA THR A 120 -2.22 1.62 -16.02
C THR A 120 -2.72 2.99 -15.57
N PHE A 121 -1.95 3.69 -14.72
CA PHE A 121 -2.24 5.05 -14.29
C PHE A 121 -1.06 5.97 -14.57
N SER A 122 -1.22 6.90 -15.52
CA SER A 122 -0.21 7.90 -15.90
C SER A 122 -0.46 9.30 -15.32
N GLY A 123 -1.67 9.57 -14.86
CA GLY A 123 -2.05 10.85 -14.24
C GLY A 123 -1.68 10.93 -12.76
N PRO A 124 -1.70 12.14 -12.17
CA PRO A 124 -1.46 12.32 -10.75
C PRO A 124 -2.60 11.67 -9.94
N GLY A 125 -2.28 11.27 -8.71
CA GLY A 125 -3.30 10.84 -7.77
C GLY A 125 -2.87 11.00 -6.33
N ARG A 126 -3.84 10.87 -5.43
CA ARG A 126 -3.63 10.95 -3.98
C ARG A 126 -2.88 9.73 -3.46
N VAL A 127 -2.50 9.79 -2.20
CA VAL A 127 -1.80 8.72 -1.49
C VAL A 127 -2.52 8.41 -0.18
N GLY A 128 -2.38 7.20 0.32
CA GLY A 128 -3.07 6.78 1.53
C GLY A 128 -2.57 5.46 2.07
N VAL A 129 -3.07 5.12 3.25
CA VAL A 129 -2.87 3.79 3.83
C VAL A 129 -4.05 2.90 3.48
N TRP A 130 -3.78 1.60 3.43
CA TRP A 130 -4.74 0.57 3.03
C TRP A 130 -4.65 -0.59 4.00
N THR A 131 -5.81 -1.12 4.41
CA THR A 131 -5.92 -2.40 5.12
C THR A 131 -6.95 -3.29 4.44
N LYS A 132 -7.00 -4.57 4.84
CA LYS A 132 -7.95 -5.55 4.32
C LYS A 132 -8.68 -6.24 5.46
N ALA A 133 -9.94 -6.60 5.21
CA ALA A 133 -10.68 -7.55 6.03
C ALA A 133 -10.62 -7.18 7.52
N ASP A 134 -10.23 -8.12 8.37
CA ASP A 134 -10.14 -7.97 9.83
C ASP A 134 -8.73 -7.55 10.31
N SER A 135 -7.88 -7.01 9.43
CA SER A 135 -6.56 -6.52 9.81
C SER A 135 -6.67 -5.38 10.84
N TYR A 136 -6.08 -5.61 12.01
CA TYR A 136 -5.75 -4.55 12.96
C TYR A 136 -4.28 -4.16 12.78
N THR A 137 -4.07 -2.99 12.16
CA THR A 137 -2.75 -2.44 11.86
C THR A 137 -2.67 -1.00 12.36
N LEU A 138 -1.59 -0.69 13.08
CA LEU A 138 -1.29 0.69 13.46
C LEU A 138 -0.47 1.35 12.35
N PHE A 139 -0.80 2.60 12.01
CA PHE A 139 -0.06 3.40 11.04
C PHE A 139 0.43 4.70 11.66
N ASP A 140 1.66 5.06 11.30
CA ASP A 140 2.32 6.31 11.66
C ASP A 140 3.23 6.79 10.52
N ASP A 141 3.70 8.03 10.57
CA ASP A 141 4.67 8.60 9.62
C ASP A 141 4.31 8.37 8.13
N LEU A 142 3.04 8.58 7.74
CA LEU A 142 2.68 8.64 6.32
C LEU A 142 3.30 9.89 5.71
N ILE A 143 4.33 9.70 4.87
CA ILE A 143 5.10 10.77 4.27
C ILE A 143 5.05 10.62 2.76
N ALA A 144 4.69 11.71 2.08
CA ALA A 144 4.71 11.81 0.63
C ALA A 144 5.67 12.90 0.18
N ARG A 145 6.56 12.58 -0.75
CA ARG A 145 7.55 13.50 -1.33
C ARG A 145 7.38 13.51 -2.84
N PRO A 146 6.54 14.40 -3.39
CA PRO A 146 6.46 14.61 -4.83
C PRO A 146 7.84 14.98 -5.38
N ARG A 147 8.25 14.39 -6.51
CA ARG A 147 9.35 14.93 -7.30
C ARG A 147 8.80 16.08 -8.14
N GLY A 148 9.45 17.24 -8.06
CA GLY A 148 9.11 18.36 -8.93
C GLY A 148 9.27 17.95 -10.40
N SER A 149 8.30 18.35 -11.22
CA SER A 149 8.38 18.31 -12.68
C SER A 149 9.48 19.22 -13.20
#